data_AF-A0A7Y8WX47-F1
#
_entry.id   AF-A0A7Y8WX47-F1
#
_cell.length_a   1.000
_cell.length_b   1.000
_cell.length_c   1.000
_cell.angle_alpha   90.00
_cell.angle_beta   90.00
_cell.angle_gamma   90.00
#
_symmetry.space_group_name_H-M   'P 1'
#
loop_
_entity.id
_entity.type
_entity.pdbx_description
1 polymer ?
#
loop_
_entity_poly.entity_id
_entity_poly.type
_entity_poly.pdbx_seq_one_letter_code
_entity_poly.pdbx_strand_id
1 'polypeptide(L)'
;MRRDFLARHAEHVYTELTDGHTRHPRLDRLAELAADRYPGLVPGRDLLAADARLAQRDKEGWEIDLGIFFHAVLDSPRAGSHLLCSMLRPTPDALAALPEYRRTGRADLKLATLTRRDGIAHLELCNDAYLNAEDDAAVAALETGTDLVLLDEASRVGVLRGAPMSHPAYRGRRVFSAGINLTHLYHGEISLLGFFLRREIGYIAKFARGLCLDGEAGGERWWPQADKPWVGAVDSFAIGGGMQILPTLDRVVAADDSWFSLPAMEEGLVPGVANLRLTALTGSRPARRIVLWGHRLRAGDPDAALLVDETAPAGAMDAAVERAAQHLDNPAVAANRRMMALGEEPLDLFRRYMAAYALEQSRRLYSPDLIANLERTWISRRARSGGQG
;
A
#
# COMPACT_ATOMS: atom_id res chain seq x y z
N MET A 1 -5.17 23.73 19.41
CA MET A 1 -6.21 23.01 20.18
C MET A 1 -6.18 21.49 19.99
N ARG A 2 -6.57 20.91 18.84
CA ARG A 2 -6.55 19.43 18.66
C ARG A 2 -5.18 18.79 18.90
N ARG A 3 -4.13 19.39 18.35
CA ARG A 3 -2.73 18.95 18.55
C ARG A 3 -2.32 18.99 20.02
N ASP A 4 -2.60 20.11 20.70
CA ASP A 4 -2.21 20.29 22.10
C ASP A 4 -2.96 19.32 23.03
N PHE A 5 -4.22 19.05 22.72
CA PHE A 5 -5.02 18.04 23.43
C PHE A 5 -4.42 16.64 23.22
N LEU A 6 -4.21 16.22 21.98
CA LEU A 6 -3.68 14.89 21.68
C LEU A 6 -2.24 14.68 22.16
N ALA A 7 -1.40 15.72 22.13
CA ALA A 7 -0.04 15.66 22.66
C ALA A 7 0.00 15.28 24.16
N ARG A 8 -1.09 15.55 24.91
CA ARG A 8 -1.20 15.23 26.34
C ARG A 8 -2.07 14.00 26.61
N HIS A 9 -2.99 13.68 25.71
CA HIS A 9 -4.10 12.75 26.01
C HIS A 9 -4.25 11.60 25.00
N ALA A 10 -3.43 11.51 23.94
CA ALA A 10 -3.60 10.49 22.89
C ALA A 10 -3.65 9.06 23.43
N GLU A 11 -2.76 8.70 24.37
CA GLU A 11 -2.74 7.36 24.98
C GLU A 11 -4.03 7.06 25.75
N HIS A 12 -4.54 8.03 26.51
CA HIS A 12 -5.78 7.88 27.27
C HIS A 12 -6.99 7.76 26.34
N VAL A 13 -7.10 8.65 25.34
CA VAL A 13 -8.12 8.59 24.30
C VAL A 13 -8.11 7.22 23.64
N TYR A 14 -6.96 6.75 23.16
CA TYR A 14 -6.85 5.45 22.50
C TYR A 14 -7.22 4.29 23.43
N THR A 15 -6.81 4.35 24.70
CA THR A 15 -7.15 3.33 25.71
C THR A 15 -8.66 3.22 25.91
N GLU A 16 -9.39 4.35 25.96
CA GLU A 16 -10.86 4.32 26.04
C GLU A 16 -11.49 3.72 24.77
N LEU A 17 -11.04 4.16 23.58
CA LEU A 17 -11.59 3.70 22.31
C LEU A 17 -11.36 2.21 22.03
N THR A 18 -10.31 1.63 22.62
CA THR A 18 -9.91 0.22 22.43
C THR A 18 -10.19 -0.67 23.63
N ASP A 19 -10.92 -0.17 24.63
CA ASP A 19 -11.28 -0.91 25.83
C ASP A 19 -10.04 -1.50 26.52
N GLY A 20 -9.07 -0.64 26.81
CA GLY A 20 -7.82 -1.06 27.45
C GLY A 20 -6.84 -1.79 26.53
N HIS A 21 -6.91 -1.60 25.20
CA HIS A 21 -6.15 -2.35 24.17
C HIS A 21 -6.60 -3.82 24.02
N THR A 22 -7.87 -4.11 24.31
CA THR A 22 -8.45 -5.47 24.12
C THR A 22 -9.17 -5.60 22.78
N ARG A 23 -9.60 -4.49 22.19
CA ARG A 23 -10.24 -4.43 20.87
C ARG A 23 -9.26 -3.91 19.84
N HIS A 24 -9.30 -4.48 18.64
CA HIS A 24 -8.40 -4.15 17.53
C HIS A 24 -9.14 -3.44 16.38
N PRO A 25 -9.66 -2.22 16.57
CA PRO A 25 -10.30 -1.49 15.48
C PRO A 25 -9.26 -1.15 14.40
N ARG A 26 -9.66 -1.29 13.15
CA ARG A 26 -8.94 -0.75 11.99
C ARG A 26 -9.13 0.77 11.90
N LEU A 27 -8.40 1.43 11.00
CA LEU A 27 -8.40 2.89 10.82
C LEU A 27 -9.81 3.51 10.83
N ASP A 28 -10.68 3.08 9.92
CA ASP A 28 -12.02 3.67 9.77
C ASP A 28 -12.85 3.52 11.05
N ARG A 29 -12.83 2.32 11.65
CA ARG A 29 -13.58 2.06 12.87
C ARG A 29 -13.04 2.85 14.06
N LEU A 30 -11.72 3.04 14.15
CA LEU A 30 -11.12 3.85 15.21
C LEU A 30 -11.50 5.33 15.04
N ALA A 31 -11.51 5.85 13.81
CA ALA A 31 -11.93 7.21 13.53
C ALA A 31 -13.41 7.43 13.88
N GLU A 32 -14.30 6.48 13.55
CA GLU A 32 -15.71 6.52 13.96
C GLU A 32 -15.86 6.56 15.48
N LEU A 33 -15.19 5.65 16.20
CA LEU A 33 -15.23 5.61 17.66
C LEU A 33 -14.73 6.92 18.28
N ALA A 34 -13.66 7.51 17.70
CA ALA A 34 -13.12 8.79 18.15
C ALA A 34 -14.10 9.95 17.90
N ALA A 35 -14.79 9.97 16.76
CA ALA A 35 -15.79 11.00 16.43
C ALA A 35 -16.99 10.93 17.40
N ASP A 36 -17.48 9.73 17.69
CA ASP A 36 -18.63 9.49 18.57
C ASP A 36 -18.30 9.85 20.03
N ARG A 37 -17.12 9.44 20.50
CA ARG A 37 -16.72 9.61 21.91
C ARG A 37 -16.18 11.00 22.22
N TYR A 38 -15.49 11.63 21.26
CA TYR A 38 -14.88 12.95 21.40
C TYR A 38 -15.33 13.88 20.25
N PRO A 39 -16.58 14.37 20.27
CA PRO A 39 -17.09 15.26 19.23
C PRO A 39 -16.16 16.45 18.97
N GLY A 40 -15.84 16.67 17.69
CA GLY A 40 -14.94 17.74 17.24
C GLY A 40 -13.46 17.38 17.23
N LEU A 41 -13.05 16.23 17.77
CA LEU A 41 -11.65 15.76 17.70
C LEU A 41 -11.27 15.33 16.28
N VAL A 42 -12.15 14.55 15.64
CA VAL A 42 -12.07 14.09 14.25
C VAL A 42 -13.46 14.25 13.59
N PRO A 43 -13.54 14.35 12.25
CA PRO A 43 -14.81 14.44 11.55
C PRO A 43 -15.62 13.14 11.69
N GLY A 44 -16.94 13.28 11.83
CA GLY A 44 -17.87 12.15 11.83
C GLY A 44 -18.07 11.56 10.44
N ARG A 45 -18.61 10.33 10.39
CA ARG A 45 -18.82 9.57 9.14
C ARG A 45 -19.64 10.33 8.10
N ASP A 46 -20.73 10.96 8.51
CA ASP A 46 -21.63 11.67 7.58
C ASP A 46 -20.94 12.90 6.97
N LEU A 47 -20.10 13.59 7.75
CA LEU A 47 -19.33 14.73 7.28
C LEU A 47 -18.28 14.31 6.26
N LEU A 48 -17.53 13.24 6.53
CA LEU A 48 -16.58 12.66 5.57
C LEU A 48 -17.28 12.17 4.30
N ALA A 49 -18.44 11.54 4.43
CA ALA A 49 -19.22 11.05 3.29
C ALA A 49 -19.81 12.18 2.43
N ALA A 50 -20.11 13.34 3.03
CA ALA A 50 -20.52 14.54 2.30
C ALA A 50 -19.33 15.18 1.58
N ASP A 51 -18.20 15.34 2.27
CA ASP A 51 -16.97 15.93 1.73
C ASP A 51 -16.38 15.08 0.58
N ALA A 52 -16.47 13.74 0.68
CA ALA A 52 -16.04 12.81 -0.37
C ALA A 52 -16.84 12.90 -1.69
N ARG A 53 -17.95 13.65 -1.73
CA ARG A 53 -18.71 13.91 -2.96
C ARG A 53 -18.26 15.19 -3.68
N LEU A 54 -17.35 15.94 -3.08
CA LEU A 54 -16.82 17.18 -3.62
C LEU A 54 -15.51 16.91 -4.36
N ALA A 55 -15.26 17.65 -5.44
CA ALA A 55 -13.94 17.67 -6.06
C ALA A 55 -12.89 18.10 -5.04
N GLN A 56 -11.66 17.61 -5.17
CA GLN A 56 -10.62 17.80 -4.15
C GLN A 56 -10.35 19.27 -3.79
N ARG A 57 -10.52 20.18 -4.77
CA ARG A 57 -10.36 21.62 -4.59
C ARG A 57 -11.46 22.28 -3.75
N ASP A 58 -12.64 21.66 -3.70
CA ASP A 58 -13.86 22.19 -3.10
C ASP A 58 -14.11 21.58 -1.71
N LYS A 59 -13.24 20.67 -1.26
CA LYS A 59 -13.28 20.06 0.07
C LYS A 59 -12.78 21.00 1.15
N GLU A 60 -13.33 20.84 2.34
CA GLU A 60 -12.96 21.65 3.52
C GLU A 60 -11.66 21.19 4.20
N GLY A 61 -11.14 20.01 3.86
CA GLY A 61 -9.91 19.49 4.46
C GLY A 61 -10.10 18.80 5.80
N TRP A 62 -11.28 18.25 6.06
CA TRP A 62 -11.60 17.54 7.32
C TRP A 62 -10.63 16.38 7.62
N GLU A 63 -10.05 15.75 6.60
CA GLU A 63 -9.08 14.67 6.79
C GLU A 63 -7.75 15.16 7.40
N ILE A 64 -7.48 16.47 7.45
CA ILE A 64 -6.34 17.01 8.21
C ILE A 64 -6.49 16.70 9.71
N ASP A 65 -7.71 16.71 10.24
CA ASP A 65 -7.97 16.36 11.63
C ASP A 65 -7.74 14.87 11.88
N LEU A 66 -8.06 14.00 10.91
CA LEU A 66 -7.69 12.59 10.95
C LEU A 66 -6.17 12.42 10.96
N GLY A 67 -5.44 13.15 10.11
CA GLY A 67 -3.97 13.13 10.11
C GLY A 67 -3.35 13.54 11.45
N ILE A 68 -3.93 14.55 12.12
CA ILE A 68 -3.52 14.96 13.48
C ILE A 68 -3.78 13.84 14.50
N PHE A 69 -4.96 13.22 14.45
CA PHE A 69 -5.32 12.12 15.35
C PHE A 69 -4.41 10.90 15.16
N PHE A 70 -4.26 10.42 13.93
CA PHE A 70 -3.43 9.25 13.64
C PHE A 70 -1.94 9.51 13.85
N HIS A 71 -1.46 10.74 13.66
CA HIS A 71 -0.11 11.11 14.09
C HIS A 71 0.08 10.86 15.57
N ALA A 72 -0.80 11.38 16.42
CA ALA A 72 -0.64 11.25 17.88
C ALA A 72 -0.82 9.81 18.37
N VAL A 73 -1.74 9.06 17.78
CA VAL A 73 -1.93 7.62 18.08
C VAL A 73 -0.69 6.83 17.69
N LEU A 74 -0.20 7.00 16.46
CA LEU A 74 0.98 6.27 15.98
C LEU A 74 2.24 6.70 16.71
N ASP A 75 2.39 7.96 17.14
CA ASP A 75 3.56 8.45 17.87
C ASP A 75 3.66 7.92 19.30
N SER A 76 2.54 7.49 19.90
CA SER A 76 2.56 6.74 21.15
C SER A 76 3.15 5.33 20.95
N PRO A 77 4.16 4.91 21.74
CA PRO A 77 4.74 3.57 21.63
C PRO A 77 3.74 2.42 21.84
N ARG A 78 2.78 2.57 22.77
CA ARG A 78 1.84 1.51 23.11
C ARG A 78 0.64 1.52 22.15
N ALA A 79 -0.07 2.65 22.06
CA ALA A 79 -1.22 2.79 21.15
C ALA A 79 -0.82 2.58 19.68
N GLY A 80 0.31 3.12 19.25
CA GLY A 80 0.79 2.99 17.87
C GLY A 80 1.14 1.54 17.52
N SER A 81 1.89 0.84 18.37
CA SER A 81 2.19 -0.59 18.16
C SER A 81 0.92 -1.44 18.11
N HIS A 82 -0.05 -1.14 18.98
CA HIS A 82 -1.33 -1.84 18.99
C HIS A 82 -2.18 -1.57 17.74
N LEU A 83 -2.22 -0.32 17.24
CA LEU A 83 -2.89 0.01 15.98
C LEU A 83 -2.22 -0.69 14.80
N LEU A 84 -0.89 -0.73 14.74
CA LEU A 84 -0.16 -1.45 13.70
C LEU A 84 -0.50 -2.95 13.72
N CYS A 85 -0.48 -3.62 14.88
CA CYS A 85 -0.94 -5.01 14.95
C CYS A 85 -2.41 -5.14 14.50
N SER A 86 -3.30 -4.23 14.89
CA SER A 86 -4.71 -4.23 14.46
C SER A 86 -4.85 -4.17 12.93
N MET A 87 -3.99 -3.42 12.25
CA MET A 87 -3.98 -3.31 10.79
C MET A 87 -3.33 -4.53 10.10
N LEU A 88 -2.41 -5.21 10.77
CA LEU A 88 -1.83 -6.49 10.35
C LEU A 88 -2.75 -7.70 10.58
N ARG A 89 -3.88 -7.54 11.27
CA ARG A 89 -4.88 -8.61 11.36
C ARG A 89 -5.54 -8.86 9.99
N PRO A 90 -6.01 -10.09 9.72
CA PRO A 90 -6.82 -10.40 8.55
C PRO A 90 -8.02 -9.47 8.41
N THR A 91 -8.28 -9.05 7.17
CA THR A 91 -9.49 -8.32 6.83
C THR A 91 -10.72 -9.24 6.90
N PRO A 92 -11.90 -8.71 7.27
CA PRO A 92 -13.15 -9.48 7.24
C PRO A 92 -13.45 -10.08 5.86
N ASP A 93 -13.18 -9.34 4.80
CA ASP A 93 -13.38 -9.80 3.41
C ASP A 93 -12.51 -11.03 3.09
N ALA A 94 -11.25 -11.05 3.54
CA ALA A 94 -10.37 -12.20 3.35
C ALA A 94 -10.86 -13.42 4.14
N LEU A 95 -11.27 -13.22 5.40
CA LEU A 95 -11.81 -14.30 6.23
C LEU A 95 -13.08 -14.91 5.61
N ALA A 96 -13.94 -14.08 5.01
CA ALA A 96 -15.14 -14.52 4.32
C ALA A 96 -14.82 -15.30 3.04
N ALA A 97 -13.81 -14.89 2.27
CA ALA A 97 -13.40 -15.54 1.03
C ALA A 97 -12.52 -16.79 1.23
N LEU A 98 -11.88 -16.94 2.41
CA LEU A 98 -10.88 -17.97 2.67
C LEU A 98 -11.36 -19.42 2.45
N PRO A 99 -12.57 -19.83 2.91
CA PRO A 99 -13.01 -21.22 2.72
C PRO A 99 -13.10 -21.61 1.24
N GLU A 100 -13.63 -20.70 0.41
CA GLU A 100 -13.76 -20.93 -1.03
C GLU A 100 -12.38 -20.91 -1.72
N TYR A 101 -11.51 -19.96 -1.37
CA TYR A 101 -10.14 -19.92 -1.90
C TYR A 101 -9.33 -21.17 -1.54
N ARG A 102 -9.46 -21.69 -0.32
CA ARG A 102 -8.80 -22.95 0.07
C ARG A 102 -9.27 -24.11 -0.80
N ARG A 103 -10.58 -24.20 -1.06
CA ARG A 103 -11.21 -25.25 -1.86
C ARG A 103 -10.83 -25.20 -3.34
N THR A 104 -10.84 -24.02 -3.95
CA THR A 104 -10.70 -23.86 -5.41
C THR A 104 -9.30 -23.45 -5.85
N GLY A 105 -8.51 -22.88 -4.94
CA GLY A 105 -7.27 -22.19 -5.29
C GLY A 105 -7.50 -20.89 -6.06
N ARG A 106 -8.72 -20.34 -6.12
CA ARG A 106 -9.03 -19.12 -6.86
C ARG A 106 -9.96 -18.18 -6.07
N ALA A 107 -9.69 -16.88 -6.12
CA ALA A 107 -10.58 -15.85 -5.61
C ALA A 107 -10.68 -14.67 -6.59
N ASP A 108 -11.89 -14.17 -6.80
CA ASP A 108 -12.17 -12.92 -7.51
C ASP A 108 -12.40 -11.82 -6.47
N LEU A 109 -11.57 -10.78 -6.51
CA LEU A 109 -11.48 -9.71 -5.52
C LEU A 109 -11.86 -8.36 -6.13
N LYS A 110 -12.75 -8.36 -7.14
CA LYS A 110 -13.20 -7.19 -7.91
C LYS A 110 -12.11 -6.63 -8.82
N LEU A 111 -11.16 -5.89 -8.25
CA LEU A 111 -10.05 -5.28 -9.00
C LEU A 111 -8.79 -6.14 -8.98
N ALA A 112 -8.81 -7.30 -8.32
CA ALA A 112 -7.71 -8.25 -8.36
C ALA A 112 -8.24 -9.68 -8.49
N THR A 113 -7.40 -10.57 -9.01
CA THR A 113 -7.65 -12.01 -9.05
C THR A 113 -6.52 -12.72 -8.33
N LEU A 114 -6.86 -13.70 -7.49
CA LEU A 114 -5.89 -14.57 -6.84
C LEU A 114 -6.03 -15.98 -7.39
N THR A 115 -4.92 -16.59 -7.82
CA THR A 115 -4.90 -17.99 -8.29
C THR A 115 -3.67 -18.73 -7.75
N ARG A 116 -3.89 -19.87 -7.09
CA ARG A 116 -2.86 -20.77 -6.56
C ARG A 116 -2.54 -21.87 -7.55
N ARG A 117 -1.26 -22.08 -7.85
CA ARG A 117 -0.73 -23.16 -8.70
C ARG A 117 0.54 -23.69 -8.05
N ASP A 118 0.58 -25.00 -7.78
CA ASP A 118 1.74 -25.69 -7.20
C ASP A 118 2.30 -25.06 -5.90
N GLY A 119 1.43 -24.40 -5.13
CA GLY A 119 1.78 -23.68 -3.91
C GLY A 119 2.26 -22.25 -4.10
N ILE A 120 2.27 -21.74 -5.33
CA ILE A 120 2.54 -20.34 -5.65
C ILE A 120 1.21 -19.63 -5.88
N ALA A 121 0.98 -18.53 -5.15
CA ALA A 121 -0.25 -17.77 -5.20
C ALA A 121 -0.06 -16.46 -5.98
N HIS A 122 -0.64 -16.40 -7.18
CA HIS A 122 -0.55 -15.25 -8.07
C HIS A 122 -1.69 -14.27 -7.80
N LEU A 123 -1.35 -13.13 -7.21
CA LEU A 123 -2.21 -11.97 -7.03
C LEU A 123 -2.00 -11.01 -8.21
N GLU A 124 -3.00 -10.97 -9.09
CA GLU A 124 -2.99 -10.15 -10.29
C GLU A 124 -3.93 -8.95 -10.15
N LEU A 125 -3.40 -7.73 -10.15
CA LEU A 125 -4.21 -6.50 -10.15
C LEU A 125 -4.75 -6.23 -11.56
N CYS A 126 -6.03 -5.95 -11.66
CA CYS A 126 -6.78 -5.71 -12.89
C CYS A 126 -7.71 -4.48 -12.72
N ASN A 127 -7.13 -3.30 -12.52
CA ASN A 127 -7.82 -2.04 -12.73
C ASN A 127 -7.60 -1.55 -14.17
N ASP A 128 -8.18 -2.29 -15.11
CA ASP A 128 -7.92 -2.18 -16.55
C ASP A 128 -8.17 -0.77 -17.11
N ALA A 129 -9.27 -0.14 -16.68
CA ALA A 129 -9.67 1.20 -17.12
C ALA A 129 -8.61 2.27 -16.81
N TYR A 130 -7.75 2.03 -15.81
CA TYR A 130 -6.76 2.99 -15.33
C TYR A 130 -5.33 2.43 -15.30
N LEU A 131 -5.04 1.38 -16.08
CA LEU A 131 -3.70 0.79 -16.15
C LEU A 131 -3.12 0.45 -14.77
N ASN A 132 -3.95 -0.15 -13.90
CA ASN A 132 -3.55 -0.45 -12.53
C ASN A 132 -3.17 0.77 -11.69
N ALA A 133 -3.74 1.95 -12.00
CA ALA A 133 -3.71 3.07 -11.08
C ALA A 133 -4.49 2.70 -9.81
N GLU A 134 -3.90 2.96 -8.65
CA GLU A 134 -4.44 2.59 -7.36
C GLU A 134 -5.48 3.62 -6.89
N ASP A 135 -6.58 3.11 -6.37
CA ASP A 135 -7.59 3.83 -5.59
C ASP A 135 -7.95 3.01 -4.33
N ASP A 136 -8.87 3.51 -3.51
CA ASP A 136 -9.32 2.83 -2.29
C ASP A 136 -9.79 1.38 -2.55
N ALA A 137 -10.42 1.13 -3.71
CA ALA A 137 -10.90 -0.20 -4.08
C ALA A 137 -9.74 -1.13 -4.46
N ALA A 138 -8.73 -0.63 -5.18
CA ALA A 138 -7.53 -1.38 -5.50
C ALA A 138 -6.77 -1.75 -4.22
N VAL A 139 -6.64 -0.82 -3.27
CA VAL A 139 -6.03 -1.08 -1.96
C VAL A 139 -6.78 -2.17 -1.20
N ALA A 140 -8.12 -2.12 -1.17
CA ALA A 140 -8.92 -3.15 -0.52
C ALA A 140 -8.77 -4.53 -1.17
N ALA A 141 -8.74 -4.60 -2.51
CA ALA A 141 -8.56 -5.84 -3.25
C ALA A 141 -7.17 -6.45 -3.01
N LEU A 142 -6.11 -5.63 -3.06
CA LEU A 142 -4.73 -6.07 -2.78
C LEU A 142 -4.56 -6.55 -1.35
N GLU A 143 -5.16 -5.86 -0.37
CA GLU A 143 -5.11 -6.29 1.03
C GLU A 143 -5.83 -7.62 1.24
N THR A 144 -7.02 -7.78 0.66
CA THR A 144 -7.78 -9.03 0.74
C THR A 144 -6.99 -10.19 0.12
N GLY A 145 -6.38 -9.97 -1.05
CA GLY A 145 -5.55 -10.98 -1.71
C GLY A 145 -4.31 -11.33 -0.91
N THR A 146 -3.64 -10.33 -0.33
CA THR A 146 -2.48 -10.52 0.53
C THR A 146 -2.84 -11.37 1.74
N ASP A 147 -3.95 -11.06 2.43
CA ASP A 147 -4.42 -11.83 3.57
C ASP A 147 -4.72 -13.29 3.19
N LEU A 148 -5.39 -13.53 2.06
CA LEU A 148 -5.68 -14.88 1.57
C LEU A 148 -4.39 -15.68 1.30
N VAL A 149 -3.39 -15.07 0.68
CA VAL A 149 -2.08 -15.71 0.47
C VAL A 149 -1.45 -16.09 1.80
N LEU A 150 -1.45 -15.19 2.79
CA LEU A 150 -0.83 -15.42 4.09
C LEU A 150 -1.58 -16.48 4.91
N LEU A 151 -2.92 -16.47 4.91
CA LEU A 151 -3.78 -17.40 5.66
C LEU A 151 -3.85 -18.82 5.08
N ASP A 152 -3.64 -18.99 3.79
CA ASP A 152 -3.78 -20.29 3.12
C ASP A 152 -2.51 -21.14 3.25
N GLU A 153 -2.55 -22.20 4.05
CA GLU A 153 -1.40 -23.11 4.28
C GLU A 153 -0.84 -23.73 2.99
N ALA A 154 -1.68 -23.91 1.96
CA ALA A 154 -1.25 -24.44 0.68
C ALA A 154 -0.44 -23.42 -0.15
N SER A 155 -0.62 -22.12 0.08
CA SER A 155 0.18 -21.05 -0.53
C SER A 155 1.49 -20.91 0.25
N ARG A 156 2.63 -21.15 -0.41
CA ARG A 156 3.98 -21.06 0.19
C ARG A 156 4.71 -19.79 -0.25
N VAL A 157 4.44 -19.30 -1.45
CA VAL A 157 5.03 -18.07 -2.02
C VAL A 157 3.95 -17.23 -2.68
N GLY A 158 3.95 -15.91 -2.45
CA GLY A 158 3.09 -14.96 -3.15
C GLY A 158 3.76 -14.36 -4.38
N VAL A 159 2.98 -14.08 -5.43
CA VAL A 159 3.44 -13.34 -6.61
C VAL A 159 2.49 -12.16 -6.83
N LEU A 160 3.02 -10.93 -6.83
CA LEU A 160 2.28 -9.73 -7.20
C LEU A 160 2.61 -9.34 -8.65
N ARG A 161 1.60 -9.23 -9.51
CA ARG A 161 1.76 -8.87 -10.92
C ARG A 161 0.58 -8.05 -11.44
N GLY A 162 0.79 -7.30 -12.51
CA GLY A 162 -0.32 -6.71 -13.26
C GLY A 162 -0.98 -7.71 -14.22
N ALA A 163 -2.30 -7.74 -14.28
CA ALA A 163 -3.05 -8.51 -15.26
C ALA A 163 -2.80 -8.02 -16.70
N PRO A 164 -3.13 -8.81 -17.74
CA PRO A 164 -3.14 -8.32 -19.12
C PRO A 164 -4.18 -7.21 -19.30
N MET A 165 -3.82 -6.16 -20.03
CA MET A 165 -4.68 -4.99 -20.26
C MET A 165 -5.53 -5.16 -21.52
N SER A 166 -6.75 -4.64 -21.49
CA SER A 166 -7.67 -4.46 -22.62
C SER A 166 -7.59 -3.06 -23.23
N HIS A 167 -7.11 -2.07 -22.44
CA HIS A 167 -6.91 -0.68 -22.88
C HIS A 167 -6.15 -0.61 -24.23
N PRO A 168 -6.62 0.17 -25.23
CA PRO A 168 -6.08 0.13 -26.59
C PRO A 168 -4.55 0.29 -26.71
N ALA A 169 -3.96 1.18 -25.91
CA ALA A 169 -2.51 1.42 -25.93
C ALA A 169 -1.66 0.26 -25.36
N TYR A 170 -2.27 -0.64 -24.59
CA TYR A 170 -1.58 -1.74 -23.90
C TYR A 170 -2.25 -3.10 -24.15
N ARG A 171 -3.09 -3.21 -25.18
CA ARG A 171 -3.89 -4.41 -25.44
C ARG A 171 -3.02 -5.66 -25.52
N GLY A 172 -3.31 -6.65 -24.68
CA GLY A 172 -2.58 -7.92 -24.60
C GLY A 172 -1.23 -7.83 -23.89
N ARG A 173 -0.77 -6.64 -23.50
CA ARG A 173 0.40 -6.45 -22.64
C ARG A 173 -0.05 -6.40 -21.17
N ARG A 174 0.84 -6.81 -20.28
CA ARG A 174 0.68 -6.60 -18.84
C ARG A 174 1.23 -5.23 -18.44
N VAL A 175 0.61 -4.61 -17.45
CA VAL A 175 1.06 -3.35 -16.84
C VAL A 175 1.04 -3.51 -15.34
N PHE A 176 2.18 -3.32 -14.68
CA PHE A 176 2.26 -3.48 -13.23
C PHE A 176 1.45 -2.42 -12.49
N SER A 177 1.81 -1.13 -12.59
CA SER A 177 1.02 -0.06 -11.96
C SER A 177 1.36 1.33 -12.50
N ALA A 178 0.32 2.12 -12.75
CA ALA A 178 0.41 3.52 -13.16
C ALA A 178 0.45 4.53 -11.99
N GLY A 179 0.62 4.07 -10.75
CA GLY A 179 0.67 4.94 -9.56
C GLY A 179 -0.73 5.25 -9.02
N ILE A 180 -0.91 6.41 -8.40
CA ILE A 180 -2.22 6.81 -7.84
C ILE A 180 -3.20 7.17 -8.97
N ASN A 181 -4.49 6.84 -8.79
CA ASN A 181 -5.53 7.28 -9.72
C ASN A 181 -5.79 8.79 -9.60
N LEU A 182 -5.06 9.58 -10.41
CA LEU A 182 -5.16 11.04 -10.43
C LEU A 182 -6.56 11.56 -10.82
N THR A 183 -7.37 10.76 -11.52
CA THR A 183 -8.75 11.14 -11.85
C THR A 183 -9.64 11.07 -10.61
N HIS A 184 -9.58 9.96 -9.88
CA HIS A 184 -10.29 9.80 -8.61
C HIS A 184 -9.79 10.84 -7.58
N LEU A 185 -8.47 11.09 -7.54
CA LEU A 185 -7.92 12.12 -6.67
C LEU A 185 -8.45 13.52 -7.04
N TYR A 186 -8.55 13.87 -8.32
CA TYR A 186 -9.15 15.14 -8.75
C TYR A 186 -10.61 15.29 -8.28
N HIS A 187 -11.38 14.20 -8.38
CA HIS A 187 -12.78 14.15 -7.94
C HIS A 187 -12.96 13.97 -6.43
N GLY A 188 -11.88 13.92 -5.65
CA GLY A 188 -11.96 13.80 -4.20
C GLY A 188 -12.31 12.40 -3.70
N GLU A 189 -12.13 11.37 -4.53
CA GLU A 189 -12.55 9.99 -4.23
C GLU A 189 -11.44 9.17 -3.56
N ILE A 190 -10.23 9.71 -3.46
CA ILE A 190 -9.12 9.07 -2.73
C ILE A 190 -9.07 9.57 -1.30
N SER A 191 -9.22 8.67 -0.33
CA SER A 191 -9.28 9.03 1.09
C SER A 191 -7.93 8.86 1.81
N LEU A 192 -7.69 9.67 2.86
CA LEU A 192 -6.54 9.53 3.74
C LEU A 192 -6.52 8.14 4.40
N LEU A 193 -7.67 7.66 4.90
CA LEU A 193 -7.73 6.41 5.64
C LEU A 193 -7.75 5.20 4.72
N GLY A 194 -8.64 5.17 3.73
CA GLY A 194 -8.86 4.04 2.83
C GLY A 194 -7.76 3.83 1.80
N PHE A 195 -6.99 4.87 1.46
CA PHE A 195 -5.86 4.78 0.57
C PHE A 195 -4.52 4.98 1.28
N PHE A 196 -4.20 6.22 1.66
CA PHE A 196 -2.83 6.61 2.03
C PHE A 196 -2.32 5.89 3.26
N LEU A 197 -3.11 5.83 4.34
CA LEU A 197 -2.72 5.11 5.55
C LEU A 197 -2.94 3.61 5.38
N ARG A 198 -4.12 3.17 4.93
CA ARG A 198 -4.45 1.74 4.83
C ARG A 198 -3.48 0.96 3.96
N ARG A 199 -3.01 1.49 2.84
CA ARG A 199 -2.05 0.76 2.00
C ARG A 199 -0.73 0.50 2.74
N GLU A 200 -0.21 1.51 3.43
CA GLU A 200 1.12 1.46 4.07
C GLU A 200 1.15 0.56 5.29
N ILE A 201 0.17 0.69 6.19
CA ILE A 201 0.10 -0.11 7.43
C ILE A 201 -0.79 -1.36 7.30
N GLY A 202 -1.40 -1.57 6.13
CA GLY A 202 -2.14 -2.77 5.75
C GLY A 202 -1.29 -3.67 4.86
N TYR A 203 -1.68 -3.81 3.58
CA TYR A 203 -1.11 -4.85 2.70
C TYR A 203 0.40 -4.71 2.48
N ILE A 204 0.94 -3.48 2.39
CA ILE A 204 2.38 -3.27 2.21
C ILE A 204 3.15 -3.68 3.46
N ALA A 205 2.66 -3.32 4.65
CA ALA A 205 3.24 -3.81 5.90
C ALA A 205 3.11 -5.33 6.05
N LYS A 206 2.02 -5.93 5.56
CA LYS A 206 1.80 -7.38 5.55
C LYS A 206 2.77 -8.13 4.63
N PHE A 207 3.19 -7.53 3.51
CA PHE A 207 4.30 -8.10 2.72
C PHE A 207 5.57 -8.22 3.56
N ALA A 208 5.96 -7.13 4.24
CA ALA A 208 7.18 -7.11 5.03
C ALA A 208 7.11 -7.95 6.33
N ARG A 209 5.93 -8.08 6.94
CA ARG A 209 5.79 -8.54 8.34
C ARG A 209 4.83 -9.70 8.56
N GLY A 210 4.05 -10.14 7.57
CA GLY A 210 3.02 -11.14 7.78
C GLY A 210 1.81 -10.62 8.57
N LEU A 211 1.05 -11.53 9.19
CA LEU A 211 -0.18 -11.22 9.92
C LEU A 211 0.04 -11.17 11.44
N CYS A 212 -0.76 -10.33 12.10
CA CYS A 212 -0.94 -10.41 13.56
C CYS A 212 -2.14 -11.32 13.83
N LEU A 213 -1.90 -12.55 14.30
CA LEU A 213 -2.94 -13.54 14.62
C LEU A 213 -3.11 -13.68 16.15
N ASP A 214 -4.33 -14.01 16.59
CA ASP A 214 -4.59 -14.31 18.00
C ASP A 214 -3.92 -15.64 18.39
N GLY A 215 -3.46 -15.73 19.64
CA GLY A 215 -2.62 -16.82 20.16
C GLY A 215 -3.22 -18.24 20.17
N GLU A 216 -4.41 -18.46 19.63
CA GLU A 216 -5.02 -19.79 19.46
C GLU A 216 -4.84 -20.38 18.04
N ALA A 217 -4.44 -19.57 17.05
CA ALA A 217 -4.20 -20.03 15.68
C ALA A 217 -2.77 -20.61 15.45
N GLY A 218 -2.18 -21.21 16.48
CA GLY A 218 -1.07 -22.17 16.30
C GLY A 218 0.37 -21.63 16.31
N GLY A 219 0.66 -20.52 17.01
CA GLY A 219 2.03 -20.04 17.14
C GLY A 219 2.32 -19.35 18.47
N GLU A 220 3.60 -19.36 18.86
CA GLU A 220 4.10 -18.61 20.01
C GLU A 220 3.78 -17.10 19.88
N ARG A 221 3.42 -16.47 21.00
CA ARG A 221 3.01 -15.05 21.11
C ARG A 221 4.13 -14.04 20.83
N TRP A 222 5.34 -14.51 20.54
CA TRP A 222 6.55 -13.70 20.44
C TRP A 222 6.80 -13.12 19.05
N TRP A 223 6.11 -13.63 18.00
CA TRP A 223 6.45 -13.32 16.61
C TRP A 223 5.21 -13.07 15.71
N PRO A 224 5.29 -12.21 14.67
CA PRO A 224 4.30 -12.22 13.59
C PRO A 224 4.10 -13.63 13.04
N GLN A 225 2.84 -13.96 12.75
CA GLN A 225 2.42 -15.29 12.32
C GLN A 225 1.99 -15.23 10.86
N ALA A 226 2.16 -16.35 10.14
CA ALA A 226 1.84 -16.45 8.72
C ALA A 226 2.57 -15.40 7.85
N ASP A 227 3.91 -15.39 7.91
CA ASP A 227 4.77 -14.65 6.97
C ASP A 227 5.17 -15.56 5.80
N LYS A 228 5.20 -15.01 4.58
CA LYS A 228 5.56 -15.75 3.35
C LYS A 228 6.41 -14.88 2.43
N PRO A 229 7.34 -15.45 1.66
CA PRO A 229 8.05 -14.71 0.63
C PRO A 229 7.13 -14.26 -0.51
N TRP A 230 7.48 -13.15 -1.15
CA TRP A 230 6.75 -12.47 -2.21
C TRP A 230 7.67 -12.10 -3.37
N VAL A 231 7.25 -12.44 -4.58
CA VAL A 231 7.86 -12.02 -5.84
C VAL A 231 7.05 -10.89 -6.46
N GLY A 232 7.69 -9.78 -6.81
CA GLY A 232 7.13 -8.74 -7.67
C GLY A 232 7.50 -8.96 -9.12
N ALA A 233 6.51 -8.92 -10.01
CA ALA A 233 6.72 -9.07 -11.45
C ALA A 233 6.32 -7.80 -12.20
N VAL A 234 7.30 -7.03 -12.66
CA VAL A 234 7.08 -5.72 -13.26
C VAL A 234 7.10 -5.79 -14.78
N ASP A 235 5.90 -5.82 -15.35
CA ASP A 235 5.68 -5.62 -16.79
C ASP A 235 5.42 -4.14 -17.09
N SER A 236 6.00 -3.65 -18.17
CA SER A 236 5.85 -2.28 -18.71
C SER A 236 6.37 -1.15 -17.78
N PHE A 237 5.81 -0.96 -16.59
CA PHE A 237 6.28 0.06 -15.65
C PHE A 237 5.70 -0.08 -14.25
N ALA A 238 6.45 0.41 -13.26
CA ALA A 238 5.97 0.65 -11.90
C ALA A 238 6.14 2.14 -11.56
N ILE A 239 5.02 2.87 -11.48
CA ILE A 239 4.99 4.31 -11.24
C ILE A 239 4.41 4.57 -9.85
N GLY A 240 4.91 5.57 -9.15
CA GLY A 240 4.32 6.09 -7.91
C GLY A 240 4.12 4.98 -6.89
N GLY A 241 2.89 4.78 -6.43
CA GLY A 241 2.52 3.74 -5.47
C GLY A 241 2.98 2.33 -5.85
N GLY A 242 3.00 1.99 -7.15
CA GLY A 242 3.52 0.72 -7.64
C GLY A 242 5.01 0.52 -7.36
N MET A 243 5.84 1.54 -7.64
CA MET A 243 7.27 1.47 -7.32
C MET A 243 7.51 1.39 -5.81
N GLN A 244 6.64 1.98 -4.99
CA GLN A 244 6.77 1.98 -3.53
C GLN A 244 6.56 0.59 -2.91
N ILE A 245 5.90 -0.34 -3.61
CA ILE A 245 5.69 -1.72 -3.14
C ILE A 245 6.99 -2.53 -3.27
N LEU A 246 7.76 -2.30 -4.34
CA LEU A 246 8.91 -3.14 -4.70
C LEU A 246 9.94 -3.34 -3.58
N PRO A 247 10.32 -2.32 -2.78
CA PRO A 247 11.26 -2.50 -1.67
C PRO A 247 10.75 -3.39 -0.52
N THR A 248 9.51 -3.87 -0.56
CA THR A 248 8.95 -4.79 0.46
C THR A 248 8.88 -6.24 0.02
N LEU A 249 9.19 -6.50 -1.26
CA LEU A 249 9.15 -7.83 -1.86
C LEU A 249 10.55 -8.45 -1.76
N ASP A 250 10.63 -9.78 -1.65
CA ASP A 250 11.92 -10.48 -1.48
C ASP A 250 12.65 -10.71 -2.79
N ARG A 251 11.91 -10.64 -3.90
CA ARG A 251 12.48 -10.73 -5.24
C ARG A 251 11.65 -9.92 -6.23
N VAL A 252 12.32 -9.15 -7.07
CA VAL A 252 11.71 -8.36 -8.14
C VAL A 252 12.26 -8.83 -9.49
N VAL A 253 11.35 -9.35 -10.32
CA VAL A 253 11.61 -9.70 -11.72
C VAL A 253 11.00 -8.62 -12.60
N ALA A 254 11.77 -8.05 -13.52
CA ALA A 254 11.29 -6.97 -14.38
C ALA A 254 11.48 -7.30 -15.87
N ALA A 255 10.55 -6.84 -16.71
CA ALA A 255 10.74 -6.92 -18.16
C ALA A 255 11.89 -5.98 -18.58
N ASP A 256 12.72 -6.39 -19.53
CA ASP A 256 13.88 -5.59 -19.99
C ASP A 256 13.47 -4.19 -20.51
N ASP A 257 12.25 -4.06 -21.05
CA ASP A 257 11.69 -2.80 -21.55
C ASP A 257 10.94 -1.99 -20.48
N SER A 258 10.95 -2.44 -19.23
CA SER A 258 10.23 -1.77 -18.13
C SER A 258 11.01 -0.60 -17.52
N TRP A 259 10.28 0.27 -16.83
CA TRP A 259 10.83 1.43 -16.17
C TRP A 259 10.09 1.79 -14.87
N PHE A 260 10.75 2.57 -14.02
CA PHE A 260 10.34 2.86 -12.66
C PHE A 260 10.44 4.35 -12.38
N SER A 261 9.44 4.95 -11.72
CA SER A 261 9.54 6.33 -11.25
C SER A 261 8.70 6.62 -10.02
N LEU A 262 9.15 7.61 -9.23
CA LEU A 262 8.36 8.27 -8.21
C LEU A 262 8.12 9.73 -8.64
N PRO A 263 6.99 10.03 -9.32
CA PRO A 263 6.68 11.38 -9.77
C PRO A 263 6.19 12.29 -8.62
N ALA A 264 6.75 12.13 -7.42
CA ALA A 264 6.29 12.83 -6.20
C ALA A 264 6.44 14.35 -6.31
N MET A 265 7.43 14.83 -7.07
CA MET A 265 7.60 16.25 -7.37
C MET A 265 6.44 16.79 -8.19
N GLU A 266 6.02 16.05 -9.22
CA GLU A 266 4.92 16.42 -10.11
C GLU A 266 3.56 16.27 -9.44
N GLU A 267 3.38 15.18 -8.68
CA GLU A 267 2.15 14.87 -7.97
C GLU A 267 1.97 15.74 -6.73
N GLY A 268 3.03 16.22 -6.09
CA GLY A 268 2.93 16.98 -4.84
C GLY A 268 2.45 16.14 -3.66
N LEU A 269 2.72 14.84 -3.64
CA LEU A 269 2.39 13.95 -2.52
C LEU A 269 3.67 13.40 -1.91
N VAL A 270 3.61 12.95 -0.64
CA VAL A 270 4.68 12.14 -0.08
C VAL A 270 4.54 10.73 -0.68
N PRO A 271 5.59 10.15 -1.29
CA PRO A 271 5.50 8.84 -1.93
C PRO A 271 5.56 7.71 -0.89
N GLY A 272 4.56 7.67 -0.01
CA GLY A 272 4.37 6.65 1.01
C GLY A 272 5.59 6.50 1.90
N VAL A 273 6.05 5.26 2.03
CA VAL A 273 7.23 4.88 2.82
C VAL A 273 8.50 4.78 1.95
N ALA A 274 8.45 5.15 0.67
CA ALA A 274 9.63 5.08 -0.20
C ALA A 274 10.76 6.02 0.27
N ASN A 275 10.46 7.15 0.91
CA ASN A 275 11.52 8.02 1.46
C ASN A 275 12.39 7.28 2.48
N LEU A 276 11.78 6.39 3.27
CA LEU A 276 12.47 5.53 4.23
C LEU A 276 13.17 4.38 3.50
N ARG A 277 12.41 3.58 2.74
CA ARG A 277 12.90 2.31 2.17
C ARG A 277 13.90 2.49 1.04
N LEU A 278 13.67 3.41 0.10
CA LEU A 278 14.64 3.65 -0.98
C LEU A 278 15.95 4.24 -0.46
N THR A 279 15.89 5.04 0.61
CA THR A 279 17.12 5.58 1.23
C THR A 279 17.94 4.45 1.87
N ALA A 280 17.28 3.49 2.52
CA ALA A 280 17.95 2.31 3.07
C ALA A 280 18.52 1.41 1.96
N LEU A 281 17.74 1.18 0.89
CA LEU A 281 18.08 0.28 -0.21
C LEU A 281 19.18 0.82 -1.13
N THR A 282 19.08 2.10 -1.51
CA THR A 282 19.93 2.70 -2.56
C THR A 282 20.97 3.68 -2.02
N GLY A 283 20.89 4.01 -0.73
CA GLY A 283 21.65 5.08 -0.12
C GLY A 283 21.10 6.48 -0.44
N SER A 284 21.69 7.48 0.20
CA SER A 284 21.14 8.83 0.26
C SER A 284 21.05 9.59 -1.07
N ARG A 285 22.03 9.38 -1.97
CA ARG A 285 22.12 10.16 -3.22
C ARG A 285 21.21 9.61 -4.33
N PRO A 286 21.20 8.30 -4.61
CA PRO A 286 20.26 7.73 -5.58
C PRO A 286 18.80 7.93 -5.14
N ALA A 287 18.48 7.70 -3.86
CA ALA A 287 17.13 7.96 -3.34
C ALA A 287 16.67 9.41 -3.58
N ARG A 288 17.54 10.41 -3.35
CA ARG A 288 17.21 11.82 -3.65
C ARG A 288 17.04 12.09 -5.14
N ARG A 289 17.83 11.45 -6.01
CA ARG A 289 17.64 11.58 -7.48
C ARG A 289 16.24 11.10 -7.89
N ILE A 290 15.83 9.96 -7.36
CA ILE A 290 14.53 9.37 -7.67
C ILE A 290 13.39 10.22 -7.08
N VAL A 291 13.44 10.47 -5.77
CA VAL A 291 12.33 11.08 -5.02
C VAL A 291 12.26 12.60 -5.20
N LEU A 292 13.40 13.30 -5.09
CA LEU A 292 13.45 14.76 -5.09
C LEU A 292 13.67 15.37 -6.46
N TRP A 293 14.19 14.61 -7.44
CA TRP A 293 14.47 15.11 -8.79
C TRP A 293 13.68 14.39 -9.90
N GLY A 294 12.79 13.47 -9.54
CA GLY A 294 11.94 12.75 -10.51
C GLY A 294 12.72 11.85 -11.47
N HIS A 295 13.91 11.35 -11.07
CA HIS A 295 14.71 10.52 -11.94
C HIS A 295 14.03 9.17 -12.19
N ARG A 296 13.80 8.86 -13.47
CA ARG A 296 13.27 7.58 -13.94
C ARG A 296 14.40 6.57 -14.13
N LEU A 297 14.20 5.36 -13.62
CA LEU A 297 15.06 4.21 -13.83
C LEU A 297 14.51 3.33 -14.95
N ARG A 298 15.38 2.69 -15.74
CA ARG A 298 15.04 1.58 -16.62
C ARG A 298 15.58 0.28 -16.04
N ALA A 299 14.94 -0.85 -16.32
CA ALA A 299 15.32 -2.15 -15.74
C ALA A 299 16.80 -2.51 -15.96
N GLY A 300 17.38 -2.14 -17.11
CA GLY A 300 18.80 -2.38 -17.40
C GLY A 300 19.79 -1.35 -16.85
N ASP A 301 19.32 -0.29 -16.17
CA ASP A 301 20.22 0.71 -15.61
C ASP A 301 20.96 0.14 -14.38
N PRO A 302 22.25 0.46 -14.16
CA PRO A 302 22.97 0.01 -12.96
C PRO A 302 22.28 0.41 -11.64
N ASP A 303 21.66 1.59 -11.63
CA ASP A 303 20.90 2.09 -10.47
C ASP A 303 19.62 1.26 -10.20
N ALA A 304 19.07 0.56 -11.21
CA ALA A 304 17.90 -0.30 -11.06
C ALA A 304 18.24 -1.66 -10.43
N ALA A 305 19.50 -2.10 -10.48
CA ALA A 305 19.94 -3.36 -9.87
C ALA A 305 19.83 -3.39 -8.35
N LEU A 306 19.62 -2.24 -7.71
CA LEU A 306 19.32 -2.14 -6.27
C LEU A 306 17.83 -2.33 -5.96
N LEU A 307 16.97 -2.41 -6.98
CA LEU A 307 15.51 -2.58 -6.87
C LEU A 307 15.00 -3.80 -7.63
N VAL A 308 15.76 -4.28 -8.62
CA VAL A 308 15.42 -5.36 -9.54
C VAL A 308 16.51 -6.43 -9.47
N ASP A 309 16.12 -7.66 -9.14
CA ASP A 309 17.05 -8.79 -8.98
C ASP A 309 17.30 -9.55 -10.29
N GLU A 310 16.30 -9.59 -11.16
CA GLU A 310 16.35 -10.29 -12.45
C GLU A 310 15.62 -9.48 -13.51
N THR A 311 16.24 -9.26 -14.65
CA THR A 311 15.54 -8.78 -15.85
C THR A 311 15.33 -9.94 -16.83
N ALA A 312 14.22 -9.91 -17.54
CA ALA A 312 13.94 -10.90 -18.58
C ALA A 312 13.27 -10.25 -19.80
N PRO A 313 13.46 -10.82 -21.00
CA PRO A 313 12.67 -10.44 -22.16
C PRO A 313 11.18 -10.62 -21.88
N ALA A 314 10.33 -9.74 -22.44
CA ALA A 314 8.88 -9.78 -22.19
C ALA A 314 8.24 -11.17 -22.44
N GLY A 315 8.68 -11.89 -23.49
CA GLY A 315 8.20 -13.24 -23.80
C GLY A 315 8.71 -14.34 -22.86
N ALA A 316 9.67 -14.05 -21.98
CA ALA A 316 10.25 -14.97 -21.01
C ALA A 316 9.87 -14.64 -19.55
N MET A 317 9.09 -13.58 -19.32
CA MET A 317 8.70 -13.11 -17.99
C MET A 317 7.96 -14.18 -17.19
N ASP A 318 7.03 -14.92 -17.80
CA ASP A 318 6.26 -15.96 -17.08
C ASP A 318 7.19 -17.04 -16.51
N ALA A 319 8.14 -17.50 -17.32
CA ALA A 319 9.13 -18.49 -16.89
C ALA A 319 10.10 -17.92 -15.83
N ALA A 320 10.49 -16.65 -15.95
CA ALA A 320 11.36 -15.99 -14.97
C ALA A 320 10.69 -15.84 -13.60
N VAL A 321 9.43 -15.39 -13.59
CA VAL A 321 8.63 -15.25 -12.37
C VAL A 321 8.40 -16.60 -11.70
N GLU A 322 8.10 -17.65 -12.47
CA GLU A 322 7.91 -18.99 -11.92
C GLU A 322 9.21 -19.53 -11.28
N ARG A 323 10.35 -19.41 -11.98
CA ARG A 323 11.66 -19.78 -11.41
C ARG A 323 11.98 -19.01 -10.13
N ALA A 324 11.70 -17.70 -10.12
CA ALA A 324 11.92 -16.85 -8.96
C ALA A 324 11.07 -17.29 -7.76
N ALA A 325 9.78 -17.60 -7.99
CA ALA A 325 8.88 -18.07 -6.95
C ALA A 325 9.29 -19.45 -6.40
N GLN A 326 9.61 -20.40 -7.29
CA GLN A 326 10.11 -21.72 -6.90
C GLN A 326 11.40 -21.65 -6.08
N HIS A 327 12.28 -20.70 -6.38
CA HIS A 327 13.52 -20.50 -5.62
C HIS A 327 13.26 -20.05 -4.17
N LEU A 328 12.19 -19.29 -3.94
CA LEU A 328 11.81 -18.83 -2.61
C LEU A 328 10.98 -19.85 -1.83
N ASP A 329 10.52 -20.93 -2.47
CA ASP A 329 9.74 -22.00 -1.85
C ASP A 329 10.64 -22.94 -1.02
N ASN A 330 11.19 -22.39 0.06
CA ASN A 330 12.05 -23.10 0.99
C ASN A 330 11.76 -22.66 2.43
N PRO A 331 11.54 -23.59 3.39
CA PRO A 331 11.24 -23.23 4.77
C PRO A 331 12.26 -22.29 5.43
N ALA A 332 13.54 -22.38 5.06
CA ALA A 332 14.59 -21.50 5.60
C ALA A 332 14.43 -20.04 5.13
N VAL A 333 13.79 -19.80 3.99
CA VAL A 333 13.60 -18.44 3.43
C VAL A 333 12.72 -17.61 4.36
N ALA A 334 11.59 -18.14 4.83
CA ALA A 334 10.69 -17.41 5.73
C ALA A 334 11.38 -17.00 7.03
N ALA A 335 12.19 -17.89 7.63
CA ALA A 335 12.93 -17.58 8.85
C ALA A 335 13.99 -16.49 8.62
N ASN A 336 14.79 -16.59 7.56
CA ASN A 336 15.81 -15.58 7.25
C ASN A 336 15.19 -14.23 6.87
N ARG A 337 14.13 -14.25 6.05
CA ARG A 337 13.33 -13.06 5.69
C ARG A 337 12.91 -12.30 6.94
N ARG A 338 12.33 -12.99 7.93
CA ARG A 338 11.93 -12.37 9.20
C ARG A 338 13.09 -11.67 9.88
N MET A 339 14.23 -12.33 9.99
CA MET A 339 15.40 -11.74 10.65
C MET A 339 15.94 -10.52 9.91
N MET A 340 15.90 -10.53 8.57
CA MET A 340 16.27 -9.38 7.74
C MET A 340 15.29 -8.22 7.95
N ALA A 341 13.98 -8.47 7.86
CA ALA A 341 12.94 -7.44 7.99
C ALA A 341 13.01 -6.69 9.35
N LEU A 342 13.34 -7.39 10.44
CA LEU A 342 13.56 -6.75 11.75
C LEU A 342 14.74 -5.78 11.76
N GLY A 343 15.83 -6.17 11.10
CA GLY A 343 17.07 -5.40 11.09
C GLY A 343 16.97 -4.19 10.18
N GLU A 344 16.33 -4.36 9.02
CA GLU A 344 16.18 -3.32 8.00
C GLU A 344 15.15 -2.26 8.41
N GLU A 345 14.00 -2.67 8.95
CA GLU A 345 12.92 -1.77 9.33
C GLU A 345 12.31 -2.14 10.69
N PRO A 346 12.98 -1.79 11.81
CA PRO A 346 12.42 -1.98 13.15
C PRO A 346 11.02 -1.37 13.27
N LEU A 347 10.11 -2.06 13.97
CA LEU A 347 8.70 -1.62 14.08
C LEU A 347 8.58 -0.20 14.64
N ASP A 348 9.42 0.18 15.61
CA ASP A 348 9.44 1.52 16.17
C ASP A 348 9.82 2.60 15.15
N LEU A 349 10.78 2.30 14.27
CA LEU A 349 11.19 3.21 13.19
C LEU A 349 10.03 3.40 12.20
N PHE A 350 9.43 2.30 11.75
CA PHE A 350 8.27 2.33 10.87
C PHE A 350 7.10 3.10 11.50
N ARG A 351 6.79 2.81 12.77
CA ARG A 351 5.71 3.47 13.53
C ARG A 351 5.92 4.98 13.61
N ARG A 352 7.11 5.45 13.99
CA ARG A 352 7.42 6.89 14.06
C ARG A 352 7.40 7.56 12.69
N TYR A 353 7.88 6.87 11.65
CA TYR A 353 7.75 7.36 10.27
C TYR A 353 6.27 7.53 9.89
N MET A 354 5.45 6.51 10.14
CA MET A 354 4.02 6.53 9.82
C MET A 354 3.26 7.59 10.62
N ALA A 355 3.66 7.86 11.87
CA ALA A 355 3.11 8.98 12.64
C ALA A 355 3.36 10.32 11.93
N ALA A 356 4.60 10.60 11.52
CA ALA A 356 4.93 11.82 10.78
C ALA A 356 4.22 11.86 9.42
N TYR A 357 4.21 10.74 8.70
CA TYR A 357 3.54 10.60 7.40
C TYR A 357 2.04 10.90 7.49
N ALA A 358 1.33 10.41 8.51
CA ALA A 358 -0.10 10.66 8.66
C ALA A 358 -0.46 12.14 8.66
N LEU A 359 0.33 12.96 9.36
CA LEU A 359 0.12 14.41 9.41
C LEU A 359 0.64 15.13 8.17
N GLU A 360 1.81 14.73 7.65
CA GLU A 360 2.40 15.41 6.50
C GLU A 360 1.58 15.13 5.24
N GLN A 361 1.22 13.88 5.00
CA GLN A 361 0.42 13.47 3.86
C GLN A 361 -0.99 14.08 3.92
N SER A 362 -1.62 14.17 5.11
CA SER A 362 -2.92 14.82 5.23
C SER A 362 -2.85 16.31 4.88
N ARG A 363 -1.73 16.99 5.14
CA ARG A 363 -1.54 18.39 4.70
C ARG A 363 -1.28 18.50 3.20
N ARG A 364 -0.44 17.60 2.66
CA ARG A 364 -0.16 17.54 1.22
C ARG A 364 -1.43 17.32 0.40
N LEU A 365 -2.31 16.44 0.86
CA LEU A 365 -3.58 16.11 0.20
C LEU A 365 -4.51 17.32 0.00
N TYR A 366 -4.34 18.40 0.77
CA TYR A 366 -5.14 19.62 0.68
C TYR A 366 -4.29 20.86 0.40
N SER A 367 -3.06 20.69 -0.07
CA SER A 367 -2.18 21.82 -0.30
C SER A 367 -2.57 22.58 -1.57
N PRO A 368 -2.39 23.92 -1.59
CA PRO A 368 -2.71 24.72 -2.78
C PRO A 368 -1.95 24.27 -4.04
N ASP A 369 -0.70 23.82 -3.88
CA ASP A 369 0.15 23.40 -4.99
C ASP A 369 -0.26 22.02 -5.55
N LEU A 370 -0.70 21.07 -4.72
CA LEU A 370 -1.29 19.81 -5.19
C LEU A 370 -2.55 20.11 -6.02
N ILE A 371 -3.46 20.90 -5.47
CA ILE A 371 -4.73 21.25 -6.14
C ILE A 371 -4.46 21.94 -7.48
N ALA A 372 -3.52 22.89 -7.51
CA ALA A 372 -3.11 23.56 -8.74
C ALA A 372 -2.51 22.58 -9.76
N ASN A 373 -1.72 21.59 -9.32
CA ASN A 373 -1.16 20.56 -10.21
C ASN A 373 -2.25 19.66 -10.80
N LEU A 374 -3.23 19.25 -9.99
CA LEU A 374 -4.37 18.44 -10.43
C LEU A 374 -5.21 19.18 -11.47
N GLU A 375 -5.51 20.46 -11.24
CA GLU A 375 -6.21 21.32 -12.20
C GLU A 375 -5.46 21.43 -13.54
N ARG A 376 -4.15 21.73 -13.51
CA ARG A 376 -3.33 21.81 -14.75
C ARG A 376 -3.33 20.49 -15.52
N THR A 377 -3.19 19.37 -14.79
CA THR A 377 -3.16 18.03 -15.38
C THR A 377 -4.51 17.68 -16.01
N TRP A 378 -5.61 17.98 -15.33
CA TRP A 378 -6.97 17.75 -15.80
C TRP A 378 -7.29 18.56 -17.07
N ILE A 379 -6.98 19.86 -17.06
CA ILE A 379 -7.15 20.75 -18.24
C ILE A 379 -6.33 20.22 -19.42
N SER A 380 -5.08 19.83 -19.19
CA SER A 380 -4.22 19.28 -20.25
C SER A 380 -4.76 17.97 -20.82
N ARG A 381 -5.32 17.08 -19.99
CA ARG A 381 -5.96 15.84 -20.44
C ARG A 381 -7.20 16.12 -21.28
N ARG A 382 -8.09 17.02 -20.84
CA ARG A 382 -9.30 17.41 -21.60
C ARG A 382 -8.95 18.03 -22.95
N ALA A 383 -7.93 18.89 -23.02
CA ALA A 383 -7.46 19.49 -24.26
C ALA A 383 -6.96 18.44 -25.27
N ARG A 384 -6.29 17.37 -24.80
CA ARG A 384 -5.82 16.28 -25.65
C ARG A 384 -6.96 15.36 -26.14
N SER A 385 -7.97 15.13 -25.31
CA SER A 385 -9.15 14.33 -25.69
C SER A 385 -10.14 15.07 -26.60
N GLY A 386 -10.19 16.41 -26.53
CA GLY A 386 -11.06 17.24 -27.37
C GLY A 386 -10.54 17.56 -28.77
N GLY A 387 -9.29 17.22 -29.07
CA GLY A 387 -8.65 17.42 -30.39
C GLY A 387 -8.79 16.25 -31.37
N GLN A 388 -9.59 15.23 -31.03
CA GLN A 388 -9.90 14.08 -31.90
C GLN A 388 -11.37 14.06 -32.35
N GLY A 389 -12.02 15.22 -32.40
CA GLY A 389 -13.39 15.40 -32.90
C GLY A 389 -13.46 15.75 -34.36
#